data_AF-A0A812YA47-F1
#
_entry.id   AF-A0A812YA47-F1
#
_cell.length_a   1.000
_cell.length_b   1.000
_cell.length_c   1.000
_cell.angle_alpha   90.00
_cell.angle_beta   90.00
_cell.angle_gamma   90.00
#
_symmetry.space_group_name_H-M   'P 1'
#
loop_
_entity.id
_entity.type
_entity.pdbx_description
1 polymer ?
#
loop_
_entity_poly.entity_id
_entity_poly.type
_entity_poly.pdbx_seq_one_letter_code
_entity_poly.pdbx_strand_id
1 'polypeptide(L)'
;MSEKPGQSQELIMTRIAFKESMSWVRGSEKGFLPHEPGRLFYSQMPRGLDVRIHEMLQPIFSHINRDDHAERMALLHLTRAFLRRSGWQASDDCAGWLRLYISHFPCISCVAVICQFVRFFPAIRLELDFDNMWKTRFEPADQLGAERFLAEGGLAGRRQRIEQGFYEW
;
A
#
# COMPACT_ATOMS: atom_id res chain seq x y z
N MET A 1 40.45 -8.48 -13.43
CA MET A 1 38.98 -8.37 -13.43
C MET A 1 38.52 -8.55 -11.99
N SER A 2 38.17 -7.45 -11.34
CA SER A 2 37.72 -7.43 -9.93
C SER A 2 36.20 -7.40 -9.93
N GLU A 3 35.59 -8.46 -9.40
CA GLU A 3 34.15 -8.51 -9.11
C GLU A 3 33.83 -7.50 -8.02
N LYS A 4 32.90 -6.59 -8.30
CA LYS A 4 32.39 -5.65 -7.29
C LYS A 4 31.47 -6.42 -6.33
N PRO A 5 31.66 -6.28 -5.00
CA PRO A 5 30.77 -6.90 -4.03
C PRO A 5 29.37 -6.31 -4.14
N GLY A 6 28.38 -7.20 -4.12
CA GLY A 6 26.97 -6.88 -4.30
C GLY A 6 26.50 -5.78 -3.36
N GLN A 7 25.99 -4.70 -3.95
CA GLN A 7 25.05 -3.82 -3.28
C GLN A 7 23.87 -4.68 -2.85
N SER A 8 23.83 -4.99 -1.55
CA SER A 8 22.63 -5.48 -0.91
C SER A 8 21.58 -4.38 -1.10
N GLN A 9 20.66 -4.59 -2.04
CA GLN A 9 19.47 -3.77 -2.14
C GLN A 9 18.74 -3.95 -0.81
N GLU A 10 18.82 -2.94 0.04
CA GLU A 10 17.91 -2.77 1.16
C GLU A 10 16.49 -2.85 0.57
N LEU A 11 15.89 -4.03 0.65
CA LEU A 11 14.49 -4.21 0.31
C LEU A 11 13.74 -3.24 1.20
N ILE A 12 13.13 -2.22 0.59
CA ILE A 12 12.15 -1.36 1.24
C ILE A 12 11.00 -2.29 1.65
N MET A 13 11.13 -2.87 2.85
CA MET A 13 10.13 -3.74 3.44
C MET A 13 8.92 -2.87 3.70
N THR A 14 7.95 -2.95 2.80
CA THR A 14 6.66 -2.36 3.06
C THR A 14 5.99 -3.20 4.12
N ARG A 15 5.91 -2.68 5.35
CA ARG A 15 5.15 -3.32 6.42
C ARG A 15 3.76 -2.74 6.36
N ILE A 16 2.79 -3.54 5.93
CA ILE A 16 1.38 -3.19 6.13
C ILE A 16 0.92 -3.84 7.42
N ALA A 17 0.96 -3.12 8.53
CA ALA A 17 0.31 -3.58 9.76
C ALA A 17 -1.18 -3.23 9.71
N PHE A 18 -1.99 -3.98 10.45
CA PHE A 18 -3.42 -3.72 10.63
C PHE A 18 -3.68 -3.65 12.13
N LYS A 19 -4.37 -2.61 12.58
CA LYS A 19 -4.81 -2.48 13.97
C LYS A 19 -6.31 -2.16 14.00
N GLU A 20 -7.07 -3.21 14.29
CA GLU A 20 -8.44 -3.31 14.82
C GLU A 20 -9.69 -2.79 14.04
N SER A 21 -10.74 -3.62 14.23
CA SER A 21 -12.19 -3.54 13.94
C SER A 21 -12.64 -3.46 12.49
N MET A 22 -12.94 -4.61 11.90
CA MET A 22 -13.82 -4.70 10.72
C MET A 22 -15.15 -5.29 11.19
N SER A 23 -16.25 -4.58 10.93
CA SER A 23 -17.60 -4.92 11.37
C SER A 23 -18.53 -4.85 10.17
N TRP A 24 -18.96 -6.01 9.68
CA TRP A 24 -19.89 -6.15 8.55
C TRP A 24 -21.30 -6.39 9.08
N VAL A 25 -22.23 -5.63 8.53
CA VAL A 25 -23.66 -5.86 8.74
C VAL A 25 -24.17 -6.51 7.46
N ARG A 26 -24.39 -7.82 7.50
CA ARG A 26 -25.29 -8.44 6.52
C ARG A 26 -26.68 -7.86 6.78
N GLY A 27 -27.28 -7.24 5.78
CA GLY A 27 -28.70 -6.95 5.81
C GLY A 27 -29.46 -8.22 6.18
N SER A 28 -30.09 -8.21 7.35
CA SER A 28 -31.03 -9.23 7.83
C SER A 28 -30.49 -10.67 7.89
N GLU A 29 -29.62 -10.99 8.86
CA GLU A 29 -29.77 -12.18 9.72
C GLU A 29 -28.65 -12.25 10.77
N LYS A 30 -29.08 -12.20 12.04
CA LYS A 30 -28.36 -12.41 13.31
C LYS A 30 -26.82 -12.69 13.25
N GLY A 31 -26.04 -11.68 13.66
CA GLY A 31 -25.12 -11.85 14.80
C GLY A 31 -23.68 -12.31 14.55
N PHE A 32 -23.18 -12.39 13.31
CA PHE A 32 -21.76 -12.65 13.07
C PHE A 32 -21.06 -11.40 12.54
N LEU A 33 -20.18 -10.81 13.35
CA LEU A 33 -19.21 -9.81 12.92
C LEU A 33 -17.86 -10.51 12.68
N PRO A 34 -17.60 -11.07 11.47
CA PRO A 34 -16.30 -11.67 11.20
C PRO A 34 -15.16 -10.69 11.52
N HIS A 35 -14.11 -11.13 12.19
CA HIS A 35 -12.94 -10.29 12.41
C HIS A 35 -11.82 -10.83 11.54
N GLU A 36 -11.29 -10.02 10.62
CA GLU A 36 -10.04 -10.37 9.95
C GLU A 36 -8.89 -9.94 10.87
N PRO A 37 -8.10 -10.87 11.42
CA PRO A 37 -6.95 -10.50 12.23
C PRO A 37 -5.97 -9.69 11.39
N GLY A 38 -5.30 -8.74 12.02
CA GLY A 38 -4.27 -7.96 11.33
C GLY A 38 -3.12 -8.82 10.83
N ARG A 39 -2.60 -8.51 9.64
CA ARG A 39 -1.54 -9.29 8.98
C ARG A 39 -0.52 -8.37 8.33
N LEU A 40 0.74 -8.80 8.28
CA LEU A 40 1.78 -8.15 7.50
C LEU A 40 1.74 -8.66 6.06
N PHE A 41 1.78 -7.73 5.11
CA PHE A 41 1.90 -8.01 3.68
C PHE A 41 3.22 -7.47 3.15
N TYR A 42 3.80 -8.21 2.21
CA TYR A 42 5.05 -7.89 1.52
C TYR A 42 4.85 -8.02 0.02
N SER A 43 5.89 -7.72 -0.75
CA SER A 43 5.88 -7.91 -2.20
C SER A 43 5.90 -9.40 -2.57
N GLN A 44 4.73 -10.02 -2.62
CA GLN A 44 4.57 -11.42 -3.00
C GLN A 44 3.14 -11.72 -3.45
N MET A 45 3.00 -12.23 -4.68
CA MET A 45 1.71 -12.66 -5.22
C MET A 45 1.08 -13.79 -4.38
N PRO A 46 -0.21 -13.70 -4.01
CA PRO A 46 -0.90 -14.78 -3.31
C PRO A 46 -0.98 -16.03 -4.19
N ARG A 47 -0.59 -17.19 -3.65
CA ARG A 47 -0.73 -18.47 -4.37
C ARG A 47 -2.21 -18.87 -4.52
N GLY A 48 -2.55 -19.38 -5.69
CA GLY A 48 -3.90 -19.86 -6.00
C GLY A 48 -4.95 -18.75 -5.86
N LEU A 49 -4.60 -17.53 -6.27
CA LEU A 49 -5.56 -16.43 -6.37
C LEU A 49 -6.51 -16.69 -7.54
N ASP A 50 -7.81 -16.52 -7.31
CA ASP A 50 -8.81 -16.61 -8.37
C ASP A 50 -8.57 -15.49 -9.40
N VAL A 51 -8.55 -15.84 -10.68
CA VAL A 51 -8.28 -14.89 -11.78
C VAL A 51 -9.23 -13.69 -11.75
N ARG A 52 -10.48 -13.88 -11.34
CA ARG A 52 -11.45 -12.79 -11.23
C ARG A 52 -11.06 -11.79 -10.15
N ILE A 53 -10.47 -12.26 -9.04
CA ILE A 53 -9.96 -11.36 -7.99
C ILE A 53 -8.78 -10.57 -8.51
N HIS A 54 -7.91 -11.22 -9.27
CA HIS A 54 -6.78 -10.56 -9.92
C HIS A 54 -7.26 -9.46 -10.89
N GLU A 55 -8.34 -9.74 -11.64
CA GLU A 55 -8.99 -8.82 -12.58
C GLU A 55 -9.75 -7.66 -11.92
N MET A 56 -10.18 -7.80 -10.67
CA MET A 56 -10.79 -6.69 -9.93
C MET A 56 -9.79 -5.59 -9.59
N LEU A 57 -8.53 -5.94 -9.30
CA LEU A 57 -7.50 -5.01 -8.85
C LEU A 57 -6.34 -4.99 -9.84
N GLN A 58 -6.60 -4.38 -10.99
CA GLN A 58 -5.65 -4.31 -12.09
C GLN A 58 -4.53 -3.33 -11.78
N PRO A 59 -3.27 -3.72 -12.02
CA PRO A 59 -2.17 -2.78 -11.97
C PRO A 59 -2.35 -1.71 -13.04
N ILE A 60 -2.04 -0.46 -12.71
CA ILE A 60 -1.89 0.57 -13.74
C ILE A 60 -0.54 0.32 -14.41
N PHE A 61 -0.58 -0.03 -15.70
CA PHE A 61 0.61 -0.14 -16.52
C PHE A 61 1.31 1.21 -16.60
N SER A 62 2.49 1.28 -16.00
CA SER A 62 3.48 2.33 -16.21
C SER A 62 4.75 1.69 -16.78
N HIS A 63 5.72 2.50 -17.19
CA HIS A 63 7.02 2.01 -17.70
C HIS A 63 7.78 1.10 -16.71
N ILE A 64 7.34 1.01 -15.45
CA ILE A 64 7.90 0.10 -14.45
C ILE A 64 6.81 -0.86 -13.96
N ASN A 65 7.09 -2.16 -14.03
CA ASN A 65 6.22 -3.20 -13.50
C ASN A 65 6.17 -3.10 -11.96
N ARG A 66 5.00 -2.76 -11.42
CA ARG A 66 4.73 -2.58 -9.98
C ARG A 66 3.63 -3.54 -9.49
N ASP A 67 3.46 -4.66 -10.19
CA ASP A 67 2.35 -5.60 -9.95
C ASP A 67 2.41 -6.31 -8.60
N ASP A 68 3.59 -6.35 -7.99
CA ASP A 68 3.90 -7.02 -6.73
C ASP A 68 3.97 -6.08 -5.53
N HIS A 69 3.57 -4.82 -5.66
CA HIS A 69 3.55 -3.88 -4.53
C HIS A 69 2.70 -4.40 -3.35
N ALA A 70 3.21 -4.21 -2.13
CA ALA A 70 2.60 -4.76 -0.92
C ALA A 70 1.17 -4.25 -0.71
N GLU A 71 0.85 -3.01 -1.09
CA GLU A 71 -0.50 -2.44 -1.03
C GLU A 71 -1.47 -3.24 -1.89
N ARG A 72 -1.07 -3.53 -3.14
CA ARG A 72 -1.88 -4.35 -4.04
C ARG A 72 -2.03 -5.76 -3.48
N MET A 73 -0.94 -6.35 -2.96
CA MET A 73 -0.99 -7.70 -2.39
C MET A 73 -1.95 -7.77 -1.20
N ALA A 74 -1.89 -6.79 -0.29
CA ALA A 74 -2.81 -6.69 0.84
C ALA A 74 -4.28 -6.65 0.38
N LEU A 75 -4.60 -5.80 -0.59
CA LEU A 75 -5.95 -5.67 -1.10
C LEU A 75 -6.43 -6.93 -1.84
N LEU A 76 -5.59 -7.62 -2.61
CA LEU A 76 -5.94 -8.90 -3.24
C LEU A 76 -6.24 -9.99 -2.19
N HIS A 77 -5.44 -10.04 -1.12
CA HIS A 77 -5.67 -10.96 -0.01
C HIS A 77 -6.98 -10.68 0.71
N LEU A 78 -7.29 -9.40 0.97
CA LEU A 78 -8.53 -8.97 1.61
C LEU A 78 -9.74 -9.26 0.73
N THR A 79 -9.70 -8.91 -0.55
CA THR A 79 -10.76 -9.25 -1.51
C THR A 79 -11.03 -10.75 -1.52
N ARG A 80 -9.99 -11.59 -1.55
CA ARG A 80 -10.16 -13.05 -1.43
C ARG A 80 -10.81 -13.45 -0.12
N ALA A 81 -10.40 -12.85 0.99
CA ALA A 81 -10.93 -13.15 2.32
C ALA A 81 -12.41 -12.73 2.44
N PHE A 82 -12.81 -11.62 1.81
CA PHE A 82 -14.18 -11.11 1.80
C PHE A 82 -15.07 -12.02 0.97
N LEU A 83 -14.72 -12.20 -0.31
CA LEU A 83 -15.54 -12.97 -1.24
C LEU A 83 -15.67 -14.44 -0.85
N ARG A 84 -14.67 -15.02 -0.15
CA ARG A 84 -14.79 -16.37 0.40
C ARG A 84 -15.81 -16.49 1.54
N ARG A 85 -16.09 -15.41 2.26
CA ARG A 85 -17.01 -15.38 3.41
C ARG A 85 -18.39 -14.86 3.04
N SER A 86 -18.46 -13.81 2.25
CA SER A 86 -19.70 -13.13 1.86
C SER A 86 -20.27 -13.65 0.53
N GLY A 87 -19.43 -14.27 -0.31
CA GLY A 87 -19.80 -14.62 -1.67
C GLY A 87 -19.64 -13.44 -2.65
N TRP A 88 -19.69 -13.75 -3.94
CA TRP A 88 -19.42 -12.80 -5.03
C TRP A 88 -20.45 -11.67 -5.17
N GLN A 89 -21.70 -11.92 -4.77
CA GLN A 89 -22.81 -10.98 -4.93
C GLN A 89 -22.96 -10.02 -3.74
N ALA A 90 -22.19 -10.22 -2.67
CA ALA A 90 -22.33 -9.49 -1.42
C ALA A 90 -21.26 -8.40 -1.25
N SER A 91 -20.61 -7.98 -2.34
CA SER A 91 -19.57 -6.93 -2.28
C SER A 91 -20.15 -5.59 -1.82
N ASP A 92 -21.37 -5.27 -2.26
CA ASP A 92 -22.06 -4.01 -1.93
C ASP A 92 -22.59 -4.00 -0.50
N ASP A 93 -22.91 -5.18 0.04
CA ASP A 93 -23.35 -5.37 1.43
C ASP A 93 -22.17 -5.48 2.42
N CYS A 94 -20.94 -5.52 1.91
CA CYS A 94 -19.73 -5.63 2.72
C CYS A 94 -19.40 -4.26 3.32
N ALA A 95 -19.86 -4.03 4.56
CA ALA A 95 -19.59 -2.80 5.29
C ALA A 95 -18.49 -2.98 6.36
N GLY A 96 -17.85 -1.89 6.76
CA GLY A 96 -16.93 -1.90 7.91
C GLY A 96 -15.79 -0.91 7.78
N TRP A 97 -14.75 -1.13 8.58
CA TRP A 97 -13.54 -0.31 8.57
C TRP A 97 -12.34 -1.17 8.22
N LEU A 98 -11.47 -0.60 7.39
CA LEU A 98 -10.23 -1.21 6.96
C LEU A 98 -9.10 -0.22 7.15
N ARG A 99 -8.13 -0.52 8.02
CA ARG A 99 -6.99 0.36 8.28
C ARG A 99 -5.69 -0.24 7.79
N LEU A 100 -5.03 0.45 6.87
CA LEU A 100 -3.72 0.10 6.34
C LEU A 100 -2.66 1.00 6.95
N TYR A 101 -1.66 0.42 7.62
CA TYR A 101 -0.48 1.16 8.08
C TYR A 101 0.65 0.94 7.08
N ILE A 102 0.98 1.91 6.22
CA ILE A 102 1.96 1.75 5.14
C ILE A 102 3.30 2.37 5.55
N SER A 103 4.42 1.69 5.31
CA SER A 103 5.75 2.23 5.68
C SER A 103 6.36 3.20 4.65
N HIS A 104 5.75 3.37 3.48
CA HIS A 104 6.17 4.33 2.45
C HIS A 104 4.97 4.98 1.76
N PHE A 105 5.19 6.06 1.01
CA PHE A 105 4.10 6.67 0.24
C PHE A 105 3.67 5.74 -0.89
N PRO A 106 2.37 5.38 -0.99
CA PRO A 106 1.87 4.60 -2.11
C PRO A 106 2.16 5.37 -3.39
N CYS A 107 2.79 4.72 -4.36
CA CYS A 107 2.92 5.28 -5.69
C CYS A 107 1.54 5.43 -6.35
N ILE A 108 1.47 6.17 -7.47
CA ILE A 108 0.21 6.44 -8.16
C ILE A 108 -0.54 5.16 -8.57
N SER A 109 0.18 4.08 -8.89
CA SER A 109 -0.45 2.79 -9.20
C SER A 109 -1.08 2.13 -7.96
N CYS A 110 -0.45 2.22 -6.78
CA CYS A 110 -1.05 1.75 -5.53
C CYS A 110 -2.30 2.55 -5.16
N VAL A 111 -2.26 3.88 -5.31
CA VAL A 111 -3.44 4.74 -5.09
C VAL A 111 -4.58 4.34 -6.01
N ALA A 112 -4.29 4.06 -7.29
CA ALA A 112 -5.33 3.62 -8.21
C ALA A 112 -5.92 2.25 -7.87
N VAL A 113 -5.10 1.29 -7.43
CA VAL A 113 -5.60 -0.01 -6.94
C VAL A 113 -6.47 0.16 -5.70
N ILE A 114 -6.09 1.06 -4.79
CA ILE A 114 -6.92 1.45 -3.64
C ILE A 114 -8.27 1.99 -4.09
N CYS A 115 -8.31 2.88 -5.09
CA CYS A 115 -9.55 3.40 -5.65
C CYS A 115 -10.41 2.29 -6.29
N GLN A 116 -9.79 1.34 -7.00
CA GLN A 116 -10.49 0.18 -7.55
C GLN A 116 -11.14 -0.65 -6.43
N PHE A 117 -10.40 -0.90 -5.34
CA PHE A 117 -10.94 -1.62 -4.18
C PHE A 117 -12.15 -0.92 -3.56
N VAL A 118 -12.06 0.40 -3.31
CA VAL A 118 -13.18 1.18 -2.75
C VAL A 118 -14.40 1.16 -3.67
N ARG A 119 -14.21 1.13 -5.00
CA ARG A 119 -15.30 0.99 -5.96
C ARG A 119 -16.01 -0.36 -5.85
N PHE A 120 -15.30 -1.45 -5.61
CA PHE A 120 -15.89 -2.79 -5.47
C PHE A 120 -16.50 -3.03 -4.08
N PHE A 121 -16.07 -2.29 -3.05
CA PHE A 121 -16.57 -2.44 -1.69
C PHE A 121 -16.99 -1.07 -1.11
N PRO A 122 -18.07 -0.47 -1.64
CA PRO A 122 -18.42 0.93 -1.39
C PRO A 122 -18.82 1.22 0.07
N ALA A 123 -19.26 0.21 0.81
CA ALA A 123 -19.63 0.35 2.22
C ALA A 123 -18.45 0.16 3.19
N ILE A 124 -17.25 -0.11 2.68
CA ILE A 124 -16.02 -0.18 3.50
C ILE A 124 -15.38 1.20 3.59
N ARG A 125 -15.18 1.67 4.82
CA ARG A 125 -14.35 2.84 5.09
C ARG A 125 -12.88 2.43 5.20
N LEU A 126 -12.10 2.80 4.19
CA LEU A 126 -10.66 2.62 4.17
C LEU A 126 -9.95 3.80 4.86
N GLU A 127 -9.09 3.50 5.82
CA GLU A 127 -8.17 4.44 6.44
C GLU A 127 -6.72 4.04 6.15
N LEU A 128 -5.90 5.05 5.86
CA LEU A 128 -4.48 4.90 5.59
C LEU A 128 -3.72 5.68 6.66
N ASP A 129 -2.74 5.02 7.26
CA ASP A 129 -1.83 5.60 8.23
C ASP A 129 -0.40 5.20 7.87
N PHE A 130 0.61 5.89 8.40
CA PHE A 130 2.00 5.68 7.99
C PHE A 130 2.93 5.46 9.18
N ASP A 131 3.82 4.46 9.09
CA ASP A 131 4.69 4.07 10.22
C ASP A 131 5.93 4.98 10.39
N ASN A 132 6.56 5.41 9.29
CA ASN A 132 7.82 6.17 9.27
C ASN A 132 7.87 7.19 8.12
N MET A 133 6.74 7.85 7.86
CA MET A 133 6.52 8.73 6.69
C MET A 133 7.58 9.82 6.48
N TRP A 134 8.17 10.33 7.56
CA TRP A 134 9.12 11.45 7.47
C TRP A 134 10.53 11.03 7.03
N LYS A 135 10.94 9.79 7.34
CA LYS A 135 12.34 9.39 7.15
C LYS A 135 12.71 9.02 5.72
N THR A 136 11.76 8.62 4.89
CA THR A 136 12.05 7.98 3.59
C THR A 136 12.00 8.92 2.39
N ARG A 137 11.33 10.08 2.50
CA ARG A 137 11.23 11.06 1.39
C ARG A 137 12.01 12.35 1.64
N PHE A 138 12.14 12.73 2.91
CA PHE A 138 12.68 14.02 3.30
C PHE A 138 13.93 13.93 4.16
N GLU A 139 14.12 12.80 4.86
CA GLU A 139 15.38 12.53 5.53
C GLU A 139 16.28 11.69 4.61
N PRO A 140 17.57 11.98 4.60
CA PRO A 140 18.55 11.17 3.89
C PRO A 140 18.77 9.82 4.56
N ALA A 141 19.00 8.80 3.72
CA ALA A 141 19.14 7.42 4.13
C ALA A 141 20.38 7.13 4.99
N ASP A 142 21.41 7.99 4.91
CA ASP A 142 22.66 7.87 5.64
C ASP A 142 23.21 9.25 6.08
N GLN A 143 24.27 9.22 6.89
CA GLN A 143 24.90 10.42 7.43
C GLN A 143 25.49 11.32 6.34
N LEU A 144 26.01 10.73 5.27
CA LEU A 144 26.55 11.48 4.12
C LEU A 144 25.44 12.24 3.37
N GLY A 145 24.30 11.57 3.18
CA GLY A 145 23.10 12.18 2.65
C GLY A 145 22.57 13.28 3.56
N ALA A 146 22.70 13.13 4.90
CA ALA A 146 22.34 14.14 5.89
C ALA A 146 23.17 15.40 5.76
N GLU A 147 24.48 15.24 5.69
CA GLU A 147 25.42 16.33 5.49
C GLU A 147 25.15 17.04 4.15
N ARG A 148 24.94 16.28 3.07
CA ARG A 148 24.59 16.83 1.77
C ARG A 148 23.24 17.56 1.78
N PHE A 149 22.21 16.97 2.38
CA PHE A 149 20.88 17.58 2.47
C PHE A 149 20.93 18.92 3.23
N LEU A 150 21.65 18.96 4.34
CA LEU A 150 21.83 20.19 5.13
C LEU A 150 22.68 21.23 4.37
N ALA A 151 23.75 20.81 3.69
CA ALA A 151 24.57 21.69 2.86
C ALA A 151 23.77 22.31 1.70
N GLU A 152 22.79 21.59 1.15
CA GLU A 152 21.88 22.06 0.13
C GLU A 152 20.67 22.88 0.68
N GLY A 153 20.73 23.32 1.95
CA GLY A 153 19.69 24.14 2.58
C GLY A 153 18.48 23.37 3.11
N GLY A 154 18.57 22.04 3.21
CA GLY A 154 17.52 21.17 3.71
C GLY A 154 16.20 21.30 2.94
N LEU A 155 15.08 21.31 3.67
CA LEU A 155 13.75 21.49 3.07
C LEU A 155 13.58 22.86 2.39
N ALA A 156 14.15 23.92 2.97
CA ALA A 156 14.05 25.27 2.42
C ALA A 156 14.81 25.38 1.08
N GLY A 157 16.02 24.84 1.01
CA GLY A 157 16.81 24.82 -0.22
C GLY A 157 16.23 23.91 -1.30
N ARG A 158 15.60 22.78 -0.93
CA ARG A 158 14.81 21.99 -1.90
C ARG A 158 13.61 22.77 -2.44
N ARG A 159 12.86 23.47 -1.57
CA ARG A 159 11.72 24.31 -1.98
C ARG A 159 12.16 25.42 -2.94
N GLN A 160 13.26 26.08 -2.65
CA GLN A 160 13.83 27.11 -3.53
C GLN A 160 14.24 26.55 -4.90
N ARG A 161 14.80 25.34 -4.96
CA ARG A 161 15.12 24.67 -6.24
C ARG A 161 13.86 24.36 -7.07
N ILE A 162 12.79 23.91 -6.44
CA ILE A 162 11.50 23.69 -7.11
C ILE A 162 10.94 25.02 -7.65
N GLU A 163 10.97 26.07 -6.83
CA GLU A 163 10.55 27.44 -7.24
C GLU A 163 11.42 28.00 -8.38
N GLN A 164 12.67 27.57 -8.48
CA GLN A 164 13.60 27.89 -9.58
C GLN A 164 13.49 26.94 -10.78
N GLY A 165 12.54 26.01 -10.79
CA GLY A 165 12.26 25.12 -11.92
C GLY A 165 13.16 23.89 -12.03
N PHE A 166 13.92 23.55 -10.97
CA PHE A 166 14.63 22.28 -10.89
C PHE A 166 13.69 21.17 -10.41
N TYR A 167 13.37 20.25 -11.31
CA TYR A 167 12.64 19.02 -11.02
C TYR A 167 13.62 17.83 -11.13
N GLU A 168 13.95 17.20 -10.00
CA GLU A 168 14.62 15.90 -10.01
C GLU A 168 13.55 14.84 -10.25
N TRP A 169 13.62 14.14 -11.40
CA TRP A 169 12.76 12.99 -11.73
C TRP A 169 13.42 11.68 -11.29
#